data_AF-A0A1K2HS41-F1
#
_entry.id   AF-A0A1K2HS41-F1
#
_cell.length_a   1.000
_cell.length_b   1.000
_cell.length_c   1.000
_cell.angle_alpha   90.00
_cell.angle_beta   90.00
_cell.angle_gamma   90.00
#
_symmetry.space_group_name_H-M   'P 1'
#
loop_
_entity.id
_entity.type
_entity.pdbx_description
1 polymer ?
#
loop_
_entity_poly.entity_id
_entity_poly.type
_entity_poly.pdbx_seq_one_letter_code
_entity_poly.pdbx_strand_id
1 'polypeptide(L)'
;PLLLLAARGGILAASQDAFFLTGETQNWLAGGHLNLLTGHQLRLDANQAISFTGGLAEGDKDQGQGLSAITGEGDLLIQAHAGPMNLAAKGKLTLESAKADTTLAAAKTIVIQTAGGASITLDGGITVACPGTITVKASRKSFVGAAKIDAVLPRFAASELKRRRRIDFSG
;
A
#
# COMPACT_ATOMS: atom_id res chain seq x y z
N PRO A 1 31.32 -29.52 -27.61
CA PRO A 1 30.73 -30.85 -27.90
C PRO A 1 29.24 -30.81 -27.55
N LEU A 2 28.38 -31.46 -28.32
CA LEU A 2 26.93 -31.49 -28.12
C LEU A 2 26.49 -32.89 -27.71
N LEU A 3 25.66 -32.99 -26.68
CA LEU A 3 24.96 -34.21 -26.30
C LEU A 3 23.46 -33.94 -26.41
N LEU A 4 22.74 -34.81 -27.14
CA LEU A 4 21.29 -34.74 -27.30
C LEU A 4 20.66 -36.02 -26.76
N LEU A 5 19.66 -35.88 -25.90
CA LEU A 5 18.83 -36.96 -25.37
C LEU A 5 17.39 -36.70 -25.81
N ALA A 6 16.78 -37.64 -26.54
CA ALA A 6 15.42 -37.50 -27.05
C ALA A 6 14.67 -38.82 -26.91
N ALA A 7 13.40 -38.76 -26.49
CA ALA A 7 12.52 -39.90 -26.37
C ALA A 7 11.07 -39.49 -26.63
N ARG A 8 10.29 -40.34 -27.32
CA ARG A 8 8.87 -40.08 -27.61
C ARG A 8 7.96 -40.27 -26.40
N GLY A 9 8.33 -41.17 -25.48
CA GLY A 9 7.57 -41.50 -24.27
C GLY A 9 8.05 -40.82 -22.99
N GLY A 10 9.13 -40.01 -23.06
CA GLY A 10 9.73 -39.32 -21.93
C GLY A 10 11.09 -39.89 -21.50
N ILE A 11 11.76 -39.15 -20.61
CA ILE A 11 13.03 -39.51 -19.99
C ILE A 11 12.82 -39.45 -18.48
N LEU A 12 13.14 -40.53 -17.76
CA LEU A 12 13.11 -40.58 -16.29
C LEU A 12 14.54 -40.76 -15.78
N ALA A 13 14.97 -39.89 -14.88
CA ALA A 13 16.20 -40.03 -14.12
C ALA A 13 15.85 -40.04 -12.64
N ALA A 14 16.30 -41.08 -11.93
CA ALA A 14 16.11 -41.22 -10.49
C ALA A 14 17.47 -41.34 -9.84
N SER A 15 17.73 -40.48 -8.86
CA SER A 15 18.93 -40.48 -8.04
C SER A 15 18.60 -39.92 -6.66
N GLN A 16 19.47 -40.16 -5.69
CA GLN A 16 19.37 -39.47 -4.39
C GLN A 16 19.73 -37.98 -4.55
N ASP A 17 20.75 -37.70 -5.36
CA ASP A 17 21.24 -36.35 -5.65
C ASP A 17 21.31 -36.11 -7.16
N ALA A 18 20.97 -34.91 -7.61
CA ALA A 18 21.10 -34.47 -8.99
C ALA A 18 21.56 -33.00 -9.03
N PHE A 19 22.51 -32.70 -9.90
CA PHE A 19 23.05 -31.34 -10.07
C PHE A 19 23.05 -30.96 -11.55
N PHE A 20 22.62 -29.74 -11.84
CA PHE A 20 22.71 -29.14 -13.16
C PHE A 20 23.59 -27.89 -13.04
N LEU A 21 24.80 -27.95 -13.60
CA LEU A 21 25.76 -26.87 -13.55
C LEU A 21 25.87 -26.27 -14.95
N THR A 22 25.78 -24.94 -15.06
CA THR A 22 25.89 -24.25 -16.34
C THR A 22 26.68 -22.95 -16.17
N GLY A 23 27.62 -22.69 -17.08
CA GLY A 23 28.50 -21.51 -17.00
C GLY A 23 27.84 -20.21 -17.44
N GLU A 24 26.80 -20.28 -18.28
CA GLU A 24 26.14 -19.10 -18.84
C GLU A 24 24.62 -19.15 -18.65
N THR A 25 23.92 -20.07 -19.33
CA THR A 25 22.44 -20.10 -19.36
C THR A 25 21.86 -21.51 -19.29
N GLN A 26 20.95 -21.73 -18.34
CA GLN A 26 20.18 -22.96 -18.21
C GLN A 26 18.70 -22.68 -18.47
N ASN A 27 18.12 -23.32 -19.50
CA ASN A 27 16.73 -23.12 -19.89
C ASN A 27 15.91 -24.40 -19.67
N TRP A 28 14.73 -24.25 -19.08
CA TRP A 28 13.74 -25.32 -18.92
C TRP A 28 12.49 -24.93 -19.68
N LEU A 29 12.19 -25.63 -20.78
CA LEU A 29 11.07 -25.29 -21.66
C LEU A 29 10.07 -26.44 -21.67
N ALA A 30 8.79 -26.11 -21.55
CA ALA A 30 7.68 -27.04 -21.72
C ALA A 30 6.65 -26.44 -22.67
N GLY A 31 6.16 -27.23 -23.64
CA GLY A 31 5.09 -26.79 -24.54
C GLY A 31 3.71 -26.74 -23.87
N GLY A 32 3.56 -27.39 -22.71
CA GLY A 32 2.37 -27.35 -21.87
C GLY A 32 2.71 -26.83 -20.47
N HIS A 33 2.87 -27.74 -19.51
CA HIS A 33 3.13 -27.39 -18.11
C HIS A 33 4.54 -27.81 -17.67
N LEU A 34 5.19 -26.97 -16.85
CA LEU A 34 6.38 -27.31 -16.09
C LEU A 34 5.98 -27.46 -14.62
N ASN A 35 6.13 -28.66 -14.07
CA ASN A 35 5.78 -28.96 -12.68
C ASN A 35 7.05 -29.26 -11.87
N LEU A 36 7.21 -28.58 -10.73
CA LEU A 36 8.27 -28.83 -9.76
C LEU A 36 7.62 -29.30 -8.45
N LEU A 37 7.90 -30.54 -8.04
CA LEU A 37 7.33 -31.14 -6.84
C LEU A 37 8.46 -31.44 -5.84
N THR A 38 8.24 -31.08 -4.58
CA THR A 38 9.17 -31.38 -3.48
C THR A 38 8.39 -32.04 -2.33
N GLY A 39 9.03 -32.98 -1.64
CA GLY A 39 8.45 -33.59 -0.45
C GLY A 39 8.59 -32.73 0.82
N HIS A 40 9.49 -31.75 0.82
CA HIS A 40 9.82 -30.96 2.03
C HIS A 40 9.93 -29.48 1.73
N GLN A 41 10.99 -29.07 1.00
CA GLN A 41 11.29 -27.67 0.75
C GLN A 41 11.71 -27.45 -0.70
N LEU A 42 11.25 -26.35 -1.27
CA LEU A 42 11.76 -25.78 -2.52
C LEU A 42 12.41 -24.45 -2.17
N ARG A 43 13.65 -24.25 -2.61
CA ARG A 43 14.37 -23.00 -2.42
C ARG A 43 14.83 -22.48 -3.77
N LEU A 44 14.57 -21.21 -4.03
CA LEU A 44 15.01 -20.50 -5.23
C LEU A 44 15.79 -19.27 -4.74
N ASP A 45 17.07 -19.22 -5.07
CA ASP A 45 17.96 -18.11 -4.72
C ASP A 45 18.61 -17.56 -5.99
N ALA A 46 18.73 -16.24 -6.09
CA ALA A 46 19.45 -15.57 -7.17
C ALA A 46 20.24 -14.39 -6.61
N ASN A 47 21.41 -14.11 -7.19
CA ASN A 47 22.23 -12.96 -6.78
C ASN A 47 21.54 -11.62 -7.14
N GLN A 48 20.90 -11.57 -8.32
CA GLN A 48 20.29 -10.34 -8.82
C GLN A 48 18.78 -10.30 -8.63
N ALA A 49 18.05 -11.23 -9.25
CA ALA A 49 16.60 -11.24 -9.21
C ALA A 49 16.03 -12.61 -9.55
N ILE A 50 14.83 -12.86 -9.02
CA ILE A 50 13.92 -13.92 -9.48
C ILE A 50 12.68 -13.20 -10.00
N SER A 51 12.26 -13.50 -11.22
CA SER A 51 11.07 -12.92 -11.84
C SER A 51 10.08 -14.00 -12.22
N PHE A 52 8.81 -13.74 -11.96
CA PHE A 52 7.68 -14.56 -12.39
C PHE A 52 6.77 -13.69 -13.25
N THR A 53 6.57 -14.09 -14.50
CA THR A 53 5.72 -13.37 -15.45
C THR A 53 4.75 -14.36 -16.07
N GLY A 54 3.44 -14.09 -15.94
CA GLY A 54 2.37 -14.86 -16.59
C GLY A 54 1.44 -13.93 -17.35
N GLY A 55 1.20 -14.21 -18.64
CA GLY A 55 0.33 -13.41 -19.51
C GLY A 55 0.66 -13.59 -21.00
N LEU A 56 -0.39 -13.81 -21.82
CA LEU A 56 -0.44 -14.33 -23.19
C LEU A 56 0.60 -13.88 -24.24
N ALA A 57 1.14 -14.90 -24.92
CA ALA A 57 1.21 -14.95 -26.37
C ALA A 57 -0.22 -15.06 -26.94
N GLU A 58 -0.54 -14.30 -27.99
CA GLU A 58 -1.86 -14.15 -28.60
C GLU A 58 -2.68 -15.46 -28.71
N GLY A 59 -3.58 -15.71 -27.76
CA GLY A 59 -4.42 -16.91 -27.78
C GLY A 59 -5.35 -16.99 -26.57
N ASP A 60 -6.63 -16.70 -26.82
CA ASP A 60 -7.76 -16.87 -25.90
C ASP A 60 -7.75 -16.05 -24.59
N LYS A 61 -8.46 -14.92 -24.63
CA LYS A 61 -8.57 -13.94 -23.52
C LYS A 61 -9.48 -14.41 -22.38
N ASP A 62 -10.09 -15.60 -22.49
CA ASP A 62 -11.07 -16.12 -21.55
C ASP A 62 -10.48 -17.10 -20.51
N GLN A 63 -9.22 -17.51 -20.64
CA GLN A 63 -8.56 -18.27 -19.58
C GLN A 63 -7.92 -17.30 -18.58
N GLY A 64 -8.55 -17.22 -17.40
CA GLY A 64 -8.11 -16.45 -16.25
C GLY A 64 -6.65 -16.73 -15.91
N GLN A 65 -5.77 -15.85 -16.38
CA GLN A 65 -4.35 -15.89 -16.09
C GLN A 65 -4.07 -15.04 -14.87
N GLY A 66 -3.42 -15.63 -13.88
CA GLY A 66 -3.05 -14.96 -12.66
C GLY A 66 -1.94 -15.72 -11.94
N LEU A 67 -1.23 -15.00 -11.08
CA LEU A 67 -0.34 -15.59 -10.10
C LEU A 67 -1.12 -15.82 -8.81
N SER A 68 -1.13 -17.04 -8.30
CA SER A 68 -1.70 -17.36 -6.98
C SER A 68 -0.63 -17.97 -6.09
N ALA A 69 -0.53 -17.47 -4.86
CA ALA A 69 0.28 -18.07 -3.81
C ALA A 69 -0.66 -18.47 -2.67
N ILE A 70 -0.78 -19.78 -2.43
CA ILE A 70 -1.73 -20.35 -1.47
C ILE A 70 -0.94 -21.25 -0.53
N THR A 71 -1.16 -21.08 0.78
CA THR A 71 -0.59 -21.94 1.82
C THR A 71 -1.72 -22.78 2.39
N GLY A 72 -1.55 -24.11 2.42
CA GLY A 72 -2.57 -25.02 2.97
C GLY A 72 -2.64 -24.98 4.48
N GLU A 73 -1.48 -24.95 5.14
CA GLU A 73 -1.32 -24.83 6.59
C GLU A 73 -0.08 -23.99 6.89
N GLY A 74 -0.16 -23.08 7.87
CA GLY A 74 0.91 -22.16 8.23
C GLY A 74 0.82 -20.79 7.55
N ASP A 75 1.90 -20.02 7.68
CA ASP A 75 1.94 -18.59 7.32
C ASP A 75 2.47 -18.36 5.90
N LEU A 76 1.82 -17.46 5.16
CA LEU A 76 2.38 -16.87 3.94
C LEU A 76 3.13 -15.59 4.30
N LEU A 77 4.46 -15.62 4.27
CA LEU A 77 5.30 -14.46 4.56
C LEU A 77 5.86 -13.85 3.26
N ILE A 78 5.55 -12.57 3.04
CA ILE A 78 6.12 -11.77 1.95
C ILE A 78 6.85 -10.59 2.60
N GLN A 79 8.15 -10.47 2.35
CA GLN A 79 9.00 -9.48 3.04
C GLN A 79 10.03 -8.86 2.10
N ALA A 80 10.30 -7.57 2.31
CA ALA A 80 11.43 -6.85 1.72
C ALA A 80 12.29 -6.30 2.87
N HIS A 81 13.51 -6.81 3.03
CA HIS A 81 14.32 -6.54 4.21
C HIS A 81 15.09 -5.20 4.13
N ALA A 82 15.61 -4.87 2.95
CA ALA A 82 16.40 -3.65 2.73
C ALA A 82 15.70 -2.64 1.81
N GLY A 83 14.92 -3.12 0.85
CA GLY A 83 14.27 -2.30 -0.16
C GLY A 83 12.77 -2.07 0.10
N PRO A 84 12.14 -1.18 -0.68
CA PRO A 84 10.69 -0.97 -0.61
C PRO A 84 9.93 -2.18 -1.19
N MET A 85 8.73 -2.40 -0.66
CA MET A 85 7.75 -3.32 -1.23
C MET A 85 6.61 -2.51 -1.87
N ASN A 86 6.34 -2.76 -3.15
CA ASN A 86 5.28 -2.09 -3.91
C ASN A 86 4.23 -3.12 -4.36
N LEU A 87 2.97 -2.92 -3.93
CA LEU A 87 1.81 -3.69 -4.38
C LEU A 87 0.88 -2.75 -5.14
N ALA A 88 0.66 -3.02 -6.43
CA ALA A 88 -0.17 -2.19 -7.30
C ALA A 88 -1.08 -3.05 -8.18
N ALA A 89 -2.29 -2.56 -8.43
CA ALA A 89 -3.26 -3.19 -9.32
C ALA A 89 -3.93 -2.12 -10.20
N LYS A 90 -4.18 -2.44 -11.46
CA LYS A 90 -5.01 -1.60 -12.35
C LYS A 90 -6.49 -1.63 -11.95
N GLY A 91 -6.94 -2.77 -11.43
CA GLY A 91 -8.29 -2.98 -10.92
C GLY A 91 -8.39 -2.79 -9.40
N LYS A 92 -9.25 -3.58 -8.76
CA LYS A 92 -9.45 -3.56 -7.31
C LYS A 92 -8.30 -4.27 -6.59
N LEU A 93 -7.77 -3.64 -5.54
CA LEU A 93 -6.93 -4.29 -4.53
C LEU A 93 -7.78 -4.56 -3.28
N THR A 94 -7.78 -5.81 -2.81
CA THR A 94 -8.58 -6.25 -1.66
C THR A 94 -7.67 -6.92 -0.64
N LEU A 95 -7.75 -6.50 0.63
CA LEU A 95 -7.06 -7.12 1.75
C LEU A 95 -8.13 -7.50 2.79
N GLU A 96 -8.34 -8.80 2.97
CA GLU A 96 -9.43 -9.34 3.78
C GLU A 96 -8.90 -10.45 4.69
N SER A 97 -9.44 -10.51 5.90
CA SER A 97 -9.21 -11.60 6.85
C SER A 97 -10.55 -12.25 7.16
N ALA A 98 -10.62 -13.58 7.07
CA ALA A 98 -11.88 -14.31 7.20
C ALA A 98 -12.39 -14.40 8.65
N LYS A 99 -11.49 -14.35 9.64
CA LYS A 99 -11.84 -14.63 11.05
C LYS A 99 -11.24 -13.66 12.07
N ALA A 100 -10.13 -13.02 11.75
CA ALA A 100 -9.34 -12.21 12.67
C ALA A 100 -9.12 -10.80 12.13
N ASP A 101 -8.42 -9.96 12.90
CA ASP A 101 -8.15 -8.59 12.51
C ASP A 101 -7.08 -8.46 11.41
N THR A 102 -7.21 -7.41 10.61
CA THR A 102 -6.18 -6.99 9.65
C THR A 102 -5.43 -5.78 10.22
N THR A 103 -4.16 -5.95 10.57
CA THR A 103 -3.34 -4.89 11.17
C THR A 103 -2.35 -4.30 10.16
N LEU A 104 -2.30 -2.98 10.07
CA LEU A 104 -1.26 -2.24 9.35
C LEU A 104 -0.40 -1.49 10.36
N ALA A 105 0.90 -1.76 10.36
CA ALA A 105 1.85 -1.12 11.27
C ALA A 105 3.00 -0.51 10.48
N ALA A 106 3.39 0.72 10.84
CA ALA A 106 4.55 1.40 10.27
C ALA A 106 5.29 2.17 11.35
N ALA A 107 6.62 2.23 11.25
CA ALA A 107 7.45 2.92 12.24
C ALA A 107 7.35 4.46 12.16
N LYS A 108 6.99 5.01 10.99
CA LYS A 108 6.95 6.47 10.75
C LYS A 108 5.54 6.95 10.46
N THR A 109 4.95 6.47 9.36
CA THR A 109 3.68 7.01 8.88
C THR A 109 2.89 5.98 8.10
N ILE A 110 1.57 5.97 8.29
CA ILE A 110 0.62 5.28 7.40
C ILE A 110 -0.23 6.34 6.71
N VAL A 111 -0.38 6.21 5.40
CA VAL A 111 -1.09 7.21 4.57
C VAL A 111 -2.06 6.49 3.64
N ILE A 112 -3.33 6.86 3.73
CA ILE A 112 -4.38 6.39 2.82
C ILE A 112 -4.85 7.60 2.03
N GLN A 113 -4.64 7.59 0.71
CA GLN A 113 -4.94 8.71 -0.17
C GLN A 113 -5.83 8.27 -1.33
N THR A 114 -6.66 9.19 -1.77
CA THR A 114 -7.47 9.04 -2.98
C THR A 114 -7.06 10.08 -4.01
N ALA A 115 -7.26 9.79 -5.30
CA ALA A 115 -7.02 10.74 -6.38
C ALA A 115 -7.83 12.05 -6.23
N GLY A 116 -8.97 11.99 -5.52
CA GLY A 116 -9.81 13.16 -5.20
C GLY A 116 -9.28 14.04 -4.07
N GLY A 117 -8.07 13.81 -3.57
CA GLY A 117 -7.41 14.65 -2.57
C GLY A 117 -7.86 14.42 -1.12
N ALA A 118 -8.74 13.44 -0.86
CA ALA A 118 -9.03 13.00 0.50
C ALA A 118 -7.91 12.08 1.01
N SER A 119 -7.46 12.31 2.24
CA SER A 119 -6.39 11.55 2.87
C SER A 119 -6.60 11.32 4.37
N ILE A 120 -6.07 10.20 4.85
CA ILE A 120 -5.94 9.85 6.26
C ILE A 120 -4.46 9.56 6.51
N THR A 121 -3.85 10.32 7.42
CA THR A 121 -2.44 10.19 7.77
C THR A 121 -2.31 9.88 9.26
N LEU A 122 -1.47 8.90 9.58
CA LEU A 122 -1.14 8.44 10.94
C LEU A 122 0.35 8.68 11.20
N ASP A 123 0.71 9.71 11.96
CA ASP A 123 2.09 10.19 12.18
C ASP A 123 2.37 10.61 13.64
N GLY A 124 1.79 9.89 14.61
CA GLY A 124 1.79 10.27 16.03
C GLY A 124 0.49 10.96 16.46
N GLY A 125 -0.34 11.33 15.48
CA GLY A 125 -1.76 11.64 15.63
C GLY A 125 -2.58 11.04 14.48
N ILE A 126 -3.85 11.42 14.39
CA ILE A 126 -4.72 11.07 13.26
C ILE A 126 -5.09 12.37 12.55
N THR A 127 -4.60 12.55 11.33
CA THR A 127 -4.93 13.69 10.47
C THR A 127 -5.86 13.23 9.35
N VAL A 128 -7.06 13.81 9.30
CA VAL A 128 -8.03 13.55 8.22
C VAL A 128 -8.18 14.83 7.41
N ALA A 129 -7.74 14.80 6.15
CA ALA A 129 -7.86 15.92 5.23
C ALA A 129 -8.82 15.56 4.09
N CYS A 130 -9.73 16.46 3.76
CA CYS A 130 -10.65 16.31 2.64
C CYS A 130 -10.97 17.71 2.09
N PRO A 131 -10.94 17.91 0.76
CA PRO A 131 -11.33 19.19 0.16
C PRO A 131 -12.84 19.48 0.30
N GLY A 132 -13.66 18.46 0.59
CA GLY A 132 -15.10 18.58 0.80
C GLY A 132 -15.50 18.43 2.27
N THR A 133 -16.70 17.91 2.50
CA THR A 133 -17.29 17.78 3.83
C THR A 133 -16.81 16.52 4.55
N ILE A 134 -16.29 16.65 5.77
CA ILE A 134 -16.01 15.52 6.66
C ILE A 134 -17.30 15.18 7.43
N THR A 135 -17.93 14.05 7.10
CA THR A 135 -19.12 13.57 7.80
C THR A 135 -18.73 12.61 8.93
N VAL A 136 -18.84 13.07 10.18
CA VAL A 136 -18.59 12.24 11.36
C VAL A 136 -19.93 11.76 11.93
N LYS A 137 -20.22 10.46 11.89
CA LYS A 137 -21.42 9.86 12.52
C LYS A 137 -21.04 9.33 13.91
N ALA A 138 -21.45 10.01 14.97
CA ALA A 138 -21.13 9.63 16.36
C ALA A 138 -22.26 10.02 17.32
N SER A 139 -22.55 9.18 18.32
CA SER A 139 -23.63 9.40 19.30
C SER A 139 -23.37 10.56 20.27
N ARG A 140 -22.10 10.95 20.47
CA ARG A 140 -21.69 12.10 21.28
C ARG A 140 -20.53 12.81 20.58
N LYS A 141 -20.63 14.12 20.41
CA LYS A 141 -19.57 14.98 19.88
C LYS A 141 -19.23 16.00 20.96
N SER A 142 -18.04 15.94 21.52
CA SER A 142 -17.50 17.00 22.37
C SER A 142 -16.39 17.68 21.57
N PHE A 143 -16.68 18.88 21.09
CA PHE A 143 -15.66 19.76 20.53
C PHE A 143 -15.16 20.64 21.67
N VAL A 144 -13.87 20.55 21.99
CA VAL A 144 -13.25 21.55 22.87
C VAL A 144 -13.11 22.82 22.04
N GLY A 145 -13.98 23.80 22.31
CA GLY A 145 -13.96 25.09 21.61
C GLY A 145 -12.68 25.88 21.90
N ALA A 146 -12.37 26.85 21.04
CA ALA A 146 -11.21 27.73 21.23
C ALA A 146 -11.27 28.46 22.58
N ALA A 147 -10.13 28.53 23.28
CA ALA A 147 -10.01 29.32 24.50
C ALA A 147 -10.27 30.80 24.19
N LYS A 148 -11.35 31.37 24.74
CA LYS A 148 -11.58 32.82 24.73
C LYS A 148 -10.57 33.46 25.69
N ILE A 149 -9.74 34.36 25.16
CA ILE A 149 -9.00 35.31 25.98
C ILE A 149 -9.86 36.57 26.03
N ASP A 150 -10.47 36.86 27.18
CA ASP A 150 -11.12 38.15 27.43
C ASP A 150 -10.02 39.20 27.58
N ALA A 151 -9.61 39.78 26.47
CA ALA A 151 -8.71 40.94 26.48
C ALA A 151 -9.46 42.13 27.10
N VAL A 152 -9.00 42.60 28.27
CA VAL A 152 -9.51 43.83 28.88
C VAL A 152 -9.17 44.99 27.94
N LEU A 153 -10.18 45.50 27.25
CA LEU A 153 -10.04 46.67 26.39
C LEU A 153 -9.58 47.87 27.25
N PRO A 154 -8.53 48.61 26.82
CA PRO A 154 -8.12 49.82 27.51
C PRO A 154 -9.27 50.83 27.48
N ARG A 155 -9.73 51.26 28.66
CA ARG A 155 -10.72 52.33 28.78
C ARG A 155 -10.07 53.64 28.40
N PHE A 156 -10.44 54.20 27.26
CA PHE A 156 -10.07 55.57 26.90
C PHE A 156 -10.76 56.54 27.85
N ALA A 157 -10.02 57.52 28.38
CA ALA A 157 -10.59 58.57 29.21
C ALA A 157 -11.61 59.36 28.38
N ALA A 158 -12.83 59.49 28.90
CA ALA A 158 -13.85 60.34 28.29
C ALA A 158 -13.37 61.79 28.37
N SER A 159 -13.03 62.37 27.22
CA SER A 159 -12.76 63.80 27.12
C SER A 159 -14.10 64.55 27.23
N GLU A 160 -14.23 65.41 28.23
CA GLU A 160 -15.35 66.34 28.32
C GLU A 160 -15.25 67.35 27.18
N LEU A 161 -16.18 67.27 26.23
CA LEU A 161 -16.38 68.28 25.20
C LEU A 161 -16.81 69.59 25.89
N LYS A 162 -15.86 70.49 26.09
CA LYS A 162 -16.12 71.86 26.56
C LYS A 162 -16.95 72.57 25.48
N ARG A 163 -18.27 72.56 25.64
CA ARG A 163 -19.24 73.19 24.73
C ARG A 163 -18.87 74.68 24.54
N ARG A 164 -18.27 75.01 23.40
CA ARG A 164 -17.96 76.40 23.02
C ARG A 164 -19.27 77.20 23.05
N ARG A 165 -19.25 78.34 23.74
CA ARG A 165 -20.35 79.30 23.77
C ARG A 165 -20.76 79.63 22.34
N ARG A 166 -22.06 79.56 22.09
CA ARG A 166 -22.73 80.02 20.87
C ARG A 166 -22.43 81.52 20.75
N ILE A 167 -21.68 81.92 19.73
CA ILE A 167 -21.56 83.32 19.34
C ILE A 167 -22.65 83.51 18.30
N ASP A 168 -23.73 84.17 18.69
CA ASP A 168 -24.75 84.62 17.74
C ASP A 168 -24.22 85.87 17.03
N PHE A 169 -24.18 85.85 15.70
CA PHE A 169 -23.90 87.02 14.88
C PHE A 169 -25.22 87.65 14.47
N SER A 170 -25.49 88.84 15.02
CA SER A 170 -26.53 89.76 14.57
C SER A 170 -25.84 90.96 13.94
N GLY A 171 -26.02 91.15 12.64
CA GLY A 171 -25.48 92.27 11.86
C GLY A 171 -25.04 91.84 10.48
#